data_AF-A0A412HC72-F1
#
_entry.id   AF-A0A412HC72-F1
#
_cell.length_a   1.000
_cell.length_b   1.000
_cell.length_c   1.000
_cell.angle_alpha   90.00
_cell.angle_beta   90.00
_cell.angle_gamma   90.00
#
_symmetry.space_group_name_H-M   'P 1'
#
loop_
_entity.id
_entity.type
_entity.pdbx_description
1 polymer ?
#
loop_
_entity_poly.entity_id
_entity_poly.type
_entity_poly.pdbx_seq_one_letter_code
_entity_poly.pdbx_strand_id
1 'polypeptide(L)'
;MDSNKAKEYAESKVNDALKQVVADAYMVGYNAGYQDGIDKVAKDSVSEETEFVDLGLPSGTLWASDYVKDGDGVLFLPYPEALKYDIPTKEQVDELREYCEISIKYDEDDNYVHIVLGPNGNSIVFKGHGYKTFAELKNAETAYFWQVYNSDTPKTVFVPYPSAPYINAVYLFPGYRIPIWTVKNKKL
;
A
#
# COMPACT_ATOMS: atom_id res chain seq x y z
N MET A 1 31.12 -25.83 38.97
CA MET A 1 30.39 -25.60 37.71
C MET A 1 29.37 -24.52 38.02
N ASP A 2 29.50 -23.35 37.40
CA ASP A 2 28.90 -22.11 37.86
C ASP A 2 27.40 -22.06 37.57
N SER A 3 26.57 -22.26 38.60
CA SER A 3 25.11 -22.40 38.53
C SER A 3 24.43 -21.27 37.74
N ASN A 4 25.01 -20.06 37.75
CA ASN A 4 24.46 -18.90 37.05
C ASN A 4 24.53 -19.02 35.53
N LYS A 5 25.61 -19.60 34.99
CA LYS A 5 25.76 -19.80 33.53
C LYS A 5 24.80 -20.86 32.98
N ALA A 6 24.51 -21.88 33.78
CA ALA A 6 23.52 -22.90 33.41
C ALA A 6 22.10 -22.34 33.39
N LYS A 7 21.77 -21.42 34.33
CA LYS A 7 20.47 -20.75 34.38
C LYS A 7 20.27 -19.77 33.21
N GLU A 8 21.24 -18.92 32.93
CA GLU A 8 21.19 -17.98 31.79
C GLU A 8 21.06 -18.71 30.44
N TYR A 9 21.75 -19.84 30.28
CA TYR A 9 21.63 -20.68 29.08
C TYR A 9 20.22 -21.26 28.93
N ALA A 10 19.63 -21.76 30.01
CA ALA A 10 18.26 -22.28 30.01
C ALA A 10 17.24 -21.18 29.68
N GLU A 11 17.38 -20.00 30.28
CA GLU A 11 16.50 -18.84 30.03
C GLU A 11 16.60 -18.35 28.57
N SER A 12 17.81 -18.30 28.00
CA SER A 12 18.00 -17.96 26.58
C SER A 12 17.30 -18.97 25.66
N LYS A 13 17.43 -20.27 25.94
CA LYS A 13 16.79 -21.33 25.13
C LYS A 13 15.27 -21.28 25.21
N VAL A 14 14.71 -20.97 26.38
CA VAL A 14 13.27 -20.78 26.56
C VAL A 14 12.78 -19.55 25.78
N ASN A 15 13.52 -18.44 25.80
CA ASN A 15 13.16 -17.25 25.04
C ASN A 15 13.21 -17.46 23.52
N ASP A 16 14.19 -18.22 23.02
CA ASP A 16 14.27 -18.56 21.60
C ASP A 16 13.14 -19.48 21.17
N ALA A 17 12.80 -20.49 21.99
CA ALA A 17 11.66 -21.36 21.75
C ALA A 17 10.34 -20.58 21.75
N LEU A 18 10.16 -19.63 22.68
CA LEU A 18 8.98 -18.75 22.73
C LEU A 18 8.87 -17.86 21.49
N LYS A 19 9.97 -17.24 21.04
CA LYS A 19 9.98 -16.43 19.80
C LYS A 19 9.62 -17.26 18.58
N GLN A 20 10.12 -18.49 18.51
CA GLN A 20 9.82 -19.40 17.41
C GLN A 20 8.35 -19.83 17.42
N VAL A 21 7.80 -20.17 18.59
CA VAL A 21 6.37 -20.47 18.74
C VAL A 21 5.49 -19.28 18.34
N VAL A 22 5.88 -18.05 18.67
CA VAL A 22 5.16 -16.83 18.26
C VAL A 22 5.24 -16.61 16.75
N ALA A 23 6.40 -16.83 16.13
CA ALA A 23 6.58 -16.71 14.68
C ALA A 23 5.78 -17.79 13.92
N ASP A 24 5.81 -19.03 14.40
CA ASP A 24 5.07 -20.15 13.82
C ASP A 24 3.56 -19.94 13.96
N ALA A 25 3.09 -19.47 15.12
CA ALA A 25 1.68 -19.11 15.32
C ALA A 25 1.23 -17.96 14.40
N TYR A 26 2.10 -16.97 14.16
CA TYR A 26 1.83 -15.88 13.20
C TYR A 26 1.75 -16.40 11.76
N MET A 27 2.67 -17.27 11.34
CA MET A 27 2.64 -17.90 10.01
C MET A 27 1.44 -18.82 9.82
N VAL A 28 1.08 -19.61 10.84
CA VAL A 28 -0.10 -20.50 10.80
C VAL A 28 -1.38 -19.68 10.73
N GLY A 29 -1.50 -18.61 11.50
CA GLY A 29 -2.62 -17.67 11.41
C GLY A 29 -2.71 -16.97 10.05
N TYR A 30 -1.56 -16.57 9.49
CA TYR A 30 -1.45 -16.02 8.14
C TYR A 30 -1.91 -17.02 7.07
N ASN A 31 -1.44 -18.26 7.12
CA ASN A 31 -1.79 -19.30 6.14
C ASN A 31 -3.24 -19.80 6.30
N ALA A 32 -3.75 -19.88 7.53
CA ALA A 32 -5.14 -20.24 7.79
C ALA A 32 -6.10 -19.16 7.26
N GLY A 33 -5.80 -17.88 7.51
CA GLY A 33 -6.56 -16.76 6.94
C GLY A 33 -6.44 -16.67 5.41
N TYR A 34 -5.29 -17.06 4.85
CA TYR A 34 -5.07 -17.15 3.40
C TYR A 34 -5.96 -18.22 2.75
N GLN A 35 -6.11 -19.39 3.38
CA GLN A 35 -6.95 -20.46 2.85
C GLN A 35 -8.45 -20.19 3.00
N ASP A 36 -8.85 -19.60 4.14
CA ASP A 36 -10.23 -19.15 4.36
C ASP A 36 -10.61 -18.00 3.40
N GLY A 37 -9.63 -17.18 2.98
CA GLY A 37 -9.79 -16.13 1.98
C GLY A 37 -9.90 -16.66 0.55
N ILE A 38 -9.11 -17.67 0.18
CA ILE A 38 -9.16 -18.31 -1.15
C ILE A 38 -10.48 -19.06 -1.36
N ASP A 39 -11.00 -19.76 -0.35
CA ASP A 39 -12.27 -20.49 -0.46
C ASP A 39 -13.49 -19.54 -0.52
N LYS A 40 -13.33 -18.27 -0.10
CA LYS A 40 -14.37 -17.23 -0.19
C LYS A 40 -14.29 -16.38 -1.45
N VAL A 41 -13.12 -16.29 -2.09
CA VAL A 41 -12.90 -15.58 -3.37
C VAL A 41 -12.83 -16.61 -4.50
N ALA A 42 -13.93 -17.34 -4.68
CA ALA A 42 -14.23 -17.90 -5.98
C ALA A 42 -14.40 -16.72 -6.95
N LYS A 43 -13.44 -16.64 -7.90
CA LYS A 43 -13.48 -15.91 -9.17
C LYS A 43 -14.90 -15.51 -9.58
N ASP A 44 -15.10 -14.20 -9.75
CA ASP A 44 -16.00 -13.53 -10.69
C ASP A 44 -16.67 -12.35 -9.99
N SER A 45 -15.96 -11.20 -9.92
CA SER A 45 -16.52 -9.83 -9.85
C SER A 45 -15.38 -8.79 -9.75
N VAL A 46 -14.42 -8.80 -10.68
CA VAL A 46 -13.68 -7.55 -10.99
C VAL A 46 -14.47 -6.88 -12.10
N SER A 47 -15.60 -6.27 -11.75
CA SER A 47 -16.40 -5.45 -12.65
C SER A 47 -16.17 -3.98 -12.31
N GLU A 48 -15.20 -3.38 -12.97
CA GLU A 48 -15.21 -2.04 -13.56
C GLU A 48 -13.84 -1.87 -14.23
N GLU A 49 -13.81 -1.58 -15.53
CA GLU A 49 -12.56 -1.30 -16.23
C GLU A 49 -11.91 -0.09 -15.57
N THR A 50 -10.84 -0.31 -14.79
CA THR A 50 -10.04 0.78 -14.24
C THR A 50 -9.58 1.66 -15.39
N GLU A 51 -10.08 2.89 -15.47
CA GLU A 51 -9.65 3.87 -16.46
C GLU A 51 -8.23 4.32 -16.15
N PHE A 52 -7.41 4.50 -17.18
CA PHE A 52 -6.03 4.96 -17.06
C PHE A 52 -5.86 6.29 -17.78
N VAL A 53 -5.29 7.27 -17.09
CA VAL A 53 -5.10 8.64 -17.56
C VAL A 53 -3.64 8.85 -17.96
N ASP A 54 -3.44 9.41 -19.16
CA ASP A 54 -2.14 9.92 -19.62
C ASP A 54 -1.94 11.32 -19.04
N LEU A 55 -1.09 11.45 -18.01
CA LEU A 55 -0.74 12.73 -17.41
C LEU A 55 0.32 13.51 -18.21
N GLY A 56 0.81 12.98 -19.33
CA GLY A 56 1.86 13.63 -20.12
C GLY A 56 3.24 13.55 -19.49
N LEU A 57 3.46 12.54 -18.64
CA LEU A 57 4.75 12.27 -18.02
C LEU A 57 5.78 11.84 -19.07
N PRO A 58 7.07 12.22 -18.93
CA PRO A 58 8.14 11.83 -19.87
C PRO A 58 8.22 10.33 -20.14
N SER A 59 7.99 9.48 -19.14
CA SER A 59 7.98 8.02 -19.26
C SER A 59 6.82 7.48 -20.09
N GLY A 60 5.78 8.29 -20.31
CA GLY A 60 4.50 7.85 -20.87
C GLY A 60 3.72 6.94 -19.92
N THR A 61 4.06 6.87 -18.63
CA THR A 61 3.31 6.08 -17.65
C THR A 61 1.87 6.60 -17.55
N LEU A 62 0.91 5.70 -17.72
CA LEU A 62 -0.51 5.94 -17.47
C LEU A 62 -0.84 5.57 -16.03
N TRP A 63 -1.61 6.41 -15.36
CA TRP A 63 -2.01 6.21 -13.97
C TRP A 63 -3.50 5.91 -13.89
N ALA A 64 -3.89 4.96 -13.05
CA ALA A 64 -5.31 4.67 -12.82
C ALA A 64 -6.04 5.93 -12.33
N SER A 65 -7.28 6.14 -12.76
CA SER A 65 -8.08 7.30 -12.36
C SER A 65 -8.51 7.26 -10.89
N ASP A 66 -8.49 6.08 -10.27
CA ASP A 66 -8.80 5.86 -8.86
C ASP A 66 -8.09 4.58 -8.35
N TYR A 67 -8.26 4.27 -7.07
CA TYR A 67 -7.81 3.02 -6.47
C TYR A 67 -8.55 1.81 -7.01
N VAL A 68 -7.89 0.65 -6.94
CA VAL A 68 -8.52 -0.65 -7.20
C VAL A 68 -9.71 -0.86 -6.25
N LYS A 69 -10.83 -1.30 -6.80
CA LYS A 69 -12.08 -1.56 -6.08
C LYS A 69 -12.22 -3.01 -5.63
N ASP A 70 -12.98 -3.21 -4.55
CA ASP A 70 -13.43 -4.49 -4.01
C ASP A 70 -14.93 -4.37 -3.71
N GLY A 71 -15.75 -4.81 -4.67
CA GLY A 71 -17.19 -4.46 -4.71
C GLY A 71 -17.39 -2.95 -4.78
N ASP A 72 -18.27 -2.41 -3.93
CA ASP A 72 -18.54 -0.97 -3.84
C ASP A 72 -17.44 -0.18 -3.09
N GLY A 73 -16.42 -0.86 -2.56
CA GLY A 73 -15.36 -0.29 -1.72
C GLY A 73 -14.00 -0.20 -2.38
N VAL A 74 -13.03 0.41 -1.68
CA VAL A 74 -11.62 0.39 -2.06
C VAL A 74 -10.93 -0.85 -1.50
N LEU A 75 -10.09 -1.49 -2.31
CA LEU A 75 -9.29 -2.64 -1.91
C LEU A 75 -8.09 -2.19 -1.05
N PHE A 76 -7.92 -2.80 0.13
CA PHE A 76 -6.78 -2.55 1.03
C PHE A 76 -5.98 -3.84 1.22
N LEU A 77 -4.70 -3.83 0.84
CA LEU A 77 -3.84 -5.02 0.95
C LEU A 77 -2.55 -4.71 1.73
N PRO A 78 -1.96 -5.72 2.41
CA PRO A 78 -0.59 -5.62 2.89
C PRO A 78 0.40 -5.67 1.72
N TYR A 79 1.62 -5.18 1.95
CA TYR A 79 2.62 -5.01 0.89
C TYR A 79 2.91 -6.28 0.06
N PRO A 80 3.10 -7.48 0.64
CA PRO A 80 3.36 -8.70 -0.14
C PRO A 80 2.22 -9.08 -1.11
N GLU A 81 0.98 -8.71 -0.78
CA GLU A 81 -0.17 -8.97 -1.64
C GLU A 81 -0.35 -7.88 -2.69
N ALA A 82 0.01 -6.64 -2.36
CA ALA A 82 0.01 -5.51 -3.28
C ALA A 82 0.95 -5.73 -4.48
N LEU A 83 2.04 -6.48 -4.29
CA LEU A 83 2.99 -6.85 -5.36
C LEU A 83 2.38 -7.69 -6.49
N LYS A 84 1.16 -8.21 -6.32
CA LYS A 84 0.42 -8.90 -7.39
C LYS A 84 -0.22 -7.93 -8.39
N TYR A 85 -0.23 -6.64 -8.08
CA TYR A 85 -0.75 -5.56 -8.92
C TYR A 85 0.41 -4.76 -9.50
N ASP A 86 0.15 -4.05 -10.60
CA ASP A 86 1.07 -3.11 -11.22
C ASP A 86 1.17 -1.82 -10.38
N ILE A 87 1.68 -1.91 -9.15
CA ILE A 87 1.94 -0.77 -8.28
C ILE A 87 3.14 0.04 -8.80
N PRO A 88 3.18 1.37 -8.59
CA PRO A 88 4.22 2.21 -9.15
C PRO A 88 5.60 1.91 -8.56
N THR A 89 6.63 2.02 -9.39
CA THR A 89 8.03 2.02 -8.98
C THR A 89 8.44 3.32 -8.29
N LYS A 90 9.61 3.34 -7.67
CA LYS A 90 10.16 4.58 -7.10
C LYS A 90 10.34 5.66 -8.16
N GLU A 91 10.85 5.28 -9.31
CA GLU A 91 11.09 6.19 -10.43
C GLU A 91 9.78 6.81 -10.93
N GLN A 92 8.70 6.03 -11.01
CA GLN A 92 7.38 6.54 -11.41
C GLN A 92 6.80 7.49 -10.36
N VAL A 93 6.95 7.20 -9.06
CA VAL A 93 6.49 8.11 -8.00
C VAL A 93 7.32 9.40 -7.97
N ASP A 94 8.62 9.30 -8.20
CA ASP A 94 9.50 10.47 -8.26
C ASP A 94 9.18 11.35 -9.49
N GLU A 95 8.90 10.74 -10.64
CA GLU A 95 8.45 11.45 -11.84
C GLU A 95 7.12 12.16 -11.60
N LEU A 96 6.14 11.48 -10.97
CA LEU A 96 4.88 12.08 -10.59
C LEU A 96 5.10 13.29 -9.65
N ARG A 97 6.06 13.20 -8.71
CA ARG A 97 6.42 14.30 -7.80
C ARG A 97 7.08 15.47 -8.52
N GLU A 98 7.86 15.22 -9.56
CA GLU A 98 8.64 16.24 -10.27
C GLU A 98 7.81 16.99 -11.32
N TYR A 99 6.91 16.28 -12.02
CA TYR A 99 6.22 16.82 -13.18
C TYR A 99 4.77 17.23 -12.93
N CYS A 100 4.10 16.69 -11.89
CA CYS A 100 2.70 17.02 -11.62
C CYS A 100 2.54 18.10 -10.54
N GLU A 101 1.51 18.91 -10.69
CA GLU A 101 1.02 19.79 -9.63
C GLU A 101 0.01 19.03 -8.77
N ILE A 102 0.22 19.05 -7.45
CA ILE A 102 -0.69 18.43 -6.49
C ILE A 102 -1.50 19.50 -5.79
N SER A 103 -2.82 19.36 -5.77
CA SER A 103 -3.68 20.23 -4.97
C SER A 103 -4.71 19.41 -4.21
N ILE A 104 -5.22 19.99 -3.13
CA ILE A 104 -6.28 19.40 -2.33
C ILE A 104 -7.41 20.42 -2.21
N LYS A 105 -8.64 19.96 -2.45
CA LYS A 105 -9.86 20.74 -2.31
C LYS A 105 -10.86 19.99 -1.43
N TYR A 106 -11.92 20.69 -1.04
CA TYR A 106 -13.08 20.09 -0.41
C TYR A 106 -14.16 19.85 -1.47
N ASP A 107 -14.82 18.69 -1.44
CA ASP A 107 -16.06 18.49 -2.19
C ASP A 107 -17.27 19.12 -1.46
N GLU A 108 -18.47 18.97 -2.04
CA GLU A 108 -19.72 19.51 -1.49
C GLU A 108 -20.07 18.94 -0.10
N ASP A 109 -19.49 17.78 0.24
CA ASP A 109 -19.68 17.07 1.50
C ASP A 109 -18.49 17.29 2.47
N ASP A 110 -17.68 18.33 2.26
CA ASP A 110 -16.48 18.67 3.04
C ASP A 110 -15.39 17.56 3.07
N ASN A 111 -15.37 16.65 2.10
CA ASN A 111 -14.31 15.64 2.01
C ASN A 111 -13.07 16.15 1.28
N TYR A 112 -11.90 15.70 1.73
CA TYR A 112 -10.62 15.96 1.07
C TYR A 112 -10.54 15.24 -0.28
N VAL A 113 -10.48 16.03 -1.35
CA VAL A 113 -10.29 15.58 -2.73
C VAL A 113 -8.89 15.93 -3.18
N HIS A 114 -8.15 14.90 -3.61
CA HIS A 114 -6.78 15.03 -4.12
C HIS A 114 -6.84 15.18 -5.64
N ILE A 115 -6.11 16.17 -6.15
CA ILE A 115 -6.02 16.46 -7.58
C ILE A 115 -4.55 16.39 -7.98
N VAL A 116 -4.27 15.54 -8.97
CA VAL A 116 -2.96 15.41 -9.60
C VAL A 116 -3.09 15.94 -11.02
N LEU A 117 -2.50 17.10 -11.30
CA LEU A 117 -2.54 17.74 -12.62
C LEU A 117 -1.23 17.47 -13.37
N GLY A 118 -1.33 16.83 -14.53
CA GLY A 118 -0.21 16.55 -15.41
C GLY A 118 0.18 17.73 -16.30
N PRO A 119 1.42 17.77 -16.81
CA PRO A 119 1.90 18.84 -17.70
C PRO A 119 1.13 18.97 -19.02
N ASN A 120 0.40 17.93 -19.45
CA ASN A 120 -0.47 18.00 -20.63
C ASN A 120 -1.87 18.57 -20.36
N GLY A 121 -2.17 18.94 -19.11
CA GLY A 121 -3.47 19.47 -18.69
C GLY A 121 -4.50 18.41 -18.28
N ASN A 122 -4.20 17.12 -18.44
CA ASN A 122 -5.04 16.05 -17.90
C ASN A 122 -4.85 15.96 -16.39
N SER A 123 -5.90 15.54 -15.67
CA SER A 123 -5.85 15.40 -14.23
C SER A 123 -6.52 14.13 -13.75
N ILE A 124 -6.09 13.69 -12.57
CA ILE A 124 -6.73 12.62 -11.82
C ILE A 124 -7.28 13.23 -10.53
N VAL A 125 -8.52 12.91 -10.20
CA VAL A 125 -9.25 13.45 -9.05
C VAL A 125 -9.82 12.29 -8.26
N PHE A 126 -9.42 12.15 -7.00
CA PHE A 126 -9.79 11.00 -6.18
C PHE A 126 -9.79 11.33 -4.68
N LYS A 127 -10.50 10.53 -3.89
CA LYS A 127 -10.61 10.70 -2.44
C LYS A 127 -9.48 9.98 -1.72
N GLY A 128 -9.06 10.55 -0.59
CA GLY A 128 -8.20 9.85 0.35
C GLY A 128 -8.95 8.71 1.05
N HIS A 129 -8.22 7.66 1.43
CA HIS A 129 -8.80 6.50 2.10
C HIS A 129 -7.97 6.02 3.31
N GLY A 130 -6.82 6.64 3.59
CA GLY A 130 -5.98 6.29 4.72
C GLY A 130 -5.31 4.92 4.59
N TYR A 131 -5.01 4.33 5.74
CA TYR A 131 -4.52 2.95 5.84
C TYR A 131 -5.17 2.24 7.03
N LYS A 132 -5.29 0.91 6.94
CA LYS A 132 -5.85 0.07 8.00
C LYS A 132 -4.75 -0.62 8.76
N THR A 133 -4.76 -0.41 10.07
CA THR A 133 -4.04 -1.27 11.02
C THR A 133 -4.90 -2.51 11.31
N PHE A 134 -4.46 -3.37 12.22
CA PHE A 134 -5.29 -4.48 12.69
C PHE A 134 -6.58 -4.01 13.38
N ALA A 135 -6.54 -2.86 14.07
CA ALA A 135 -7.61 -2.42 14.95
C ALA A 135 -8.55 -1.37 14.32
N GLU A 136 -8.01 -0.53 13.44
CA GLU A 136 -8.72 0.68 12.99
C GLU A 136 -8.17 1.26 11.69
N LEU A 137 -8.99 2.10 11.07
CA LEU A 137 -8.63 2.98 9.96
C LEU A 137 -7.93 4.23 10.48
N LYS A 138 -6.80 4.59 9.89
CA LYS A 138 -6.02 5.78 10.22
C LYS A 138 -5.93 6.73 9.03
N ASN A 139 -5.95 8.03 9.32
CA ASN A 139 -5.72 9.10 8.36
C ASN A 139 -6.64 8.99 7.12
N ALA A 140 -7.94 8.79 7.37
CA ALA A 140 -8.93 8.48 6.32
C ALA A 140 -8.96 9.49 5.16
N GLU A 141 -8.55 10.73 5.39
CA GLU A 141 -8.52 11.81 4.40
C GLU A 141 -7.28 11.78 3.50
N THR A 142 -6.26 10.99 3.86
CA THR A 142 -4.98 10.94 3.13
C THR A 142 -4.99 9.87 2.04
N ALA A 143 -4.48 10.21 0.87
CA ALA A 143 -4.41 9.32 -0.29
C ALA A 143 -3.12 8.48 -0.30
N TYR A 144 -2.97 7.55 0.64
CA TYR A 144 -1.83 6.62 0.64
C TYR A 144 -1.95 5.56 -0.44
N PHE A 145 -0.82 5.18 -1.04
CA PHE A 145 -0.75 4.08 -1.99
C PHE A 145 0.57 3.32 -1.87
N TRP A 146 0.56 2.06 -2.28
CA TRP A 146 1.78 1.26 -2.32
C TRP A 146 2.71 1.67 -3.46
N GLN A 147 4.01 1.55 -3.21
CA GLN A 147 5.07 1.70 -4.19
C GLN A 147 6.01 0.49 -4.08
N VAL A 148 6.56 0.03 -5.22
CA VAL A 148 7.61 -1.00 -5.23
C VAL A 148 8.81 -0.53 -4.42
N TYR A 149 9.23 -1.38 -3.50
CA TYR A 149 10.38 -1.24 -2.63
C TYR A 149 11.17 -2.55 -2.58
N ASN A 150 12.45 -2.47 -2.92
CA ASN A 150 13.34 -3.63 -2.97
C ASN A 150 14.08 -3.78 -1.64
N SER A 151 13.57 -4.65 -0.78
CA SER A 151 14.27 -5.10 0.43
C SER A 151 13.77 -6.48 0.82
N ASP A 152 14.69 -7.36 1.20
CA ASP A 152 14.35 -8.73 1.59
C ASP A 152 13.67 -8.80 2.96
N THR A 153 13.87 -7.81 3.84
CA THR A 153 13.31 -7.78 5.20
C THR A 153 13.04 -6.35 5.70
N PRO A 154 12.18 -5.55 5.05
CA PRO A 154 11.88 -4.21 5.54
C PRO A 154 11.05 -4.29 6.82
N LYS A 155 11.59 -3.79 7.94
CA LYS A 155 10.79 -3.56 9.16
C LYS A 155 9.76 -2.45 8.95
N THR A 156 10.09 -1.48 8.10
CA THR A 156 9.23 -0.39 7.66
C THR A 156 9.49 -0.12 6.18
N VAL A 157 8.48 0.38 5.48
CA VAL A 157 8.53 0.76 4.06
C VAL A 157 8.09 2.21 3.89
N PHE A 158 8.64 2.87 2.88
CA PHE A 158 8.25 4.22 2.50
C PHE A 158 6.92 4.16 1.74
N VAL A 159 5.91 4.84 2.26
CA VAL A 159 4.57 4.88 1.66
C VAL A 159 4.28 6.29 1.18
N PRO A 160 4.22 6.51 -0.14
CA PRO A 160 3.87 7.81 -0.69
C PRO A 160 2.41 8.17 -0.49
N TYR A 161 2.15 9.47 -0.49
CA TYR A 161 0.81 10.05 -0.58
C TYR A 161 0.85 11.44 -1.22
N PRO A 162 -0.12 11.81 -2.06
CA PRO A 162 -0.28 13.18 -2.53
C PRO A 162 -0.62 14.11 -1.35
N SER A 163 0.04 15.26 -1.32
CA SER A 163 -0.33 16.37 -0.43
C SER A 163 -0.15 17.68 -1.18
N ALA A 164 -0.86 18.75 -0.83
CA ALA A 164 -0.62 20.03 -1.49
C ALA A 164 0.71 20.64 -0.98
N PRO A 165 1.65 21.09 -1.83
CA PRO A 165 1.70 20.99 -3.30
C PRO A 165 2.56 19.83 -3.87
N TYR A 166 3.00 18.87 -3.06
CA TYR A 166 3.94 17.81 -3.44
C TYR A 166 3.56 16.42 -2.91
N ILE A 167 4.13 15.37 -3.52
CA ILE A 167 4.03 14.01 -2.99
C ILE A 167 4.94 13.85 -1.77
N ASN A 168 4.33 13.60 -0.62
CA ASN A 168 5.01 13.27 0.64
C ASN A 168 5.11 11.76 0.83
N ALA A 169 5.73 11.35 1.94
CA ALA A 169 5.70 9.96 2.37
C ALA A 169 5.98 9.78 3.85
N VAL A 170 5.64 8.60 4.34
CA VAL A 170 5.82 8.16 5.73
C VAL A 170 6.38 6.75 5.78
N TYR A 171 7.02 6.40 6.90
CA TYR A 171 7.47 5.03 7.16
C TYR A 171 6.33 4.26 7.84
N LEU A 172 5.79 3.25 7.15
CA LEU A 172 4.74 2.38 7.70
C LEU A 172 5.21 0.94 7.78
N PHE A 173 4.54 0.17 8.64
CA PHE A 173 4.76 -1.28 8.73
C PHE A 173 4.18 -1.95 7.47
N PRO A 174 4.94 -2.80 6.75
CA PRO A 174 4.47 -3.41 5.50
C PRO A 174 3.26 -4.35 5.66
N GLY A 175 2.93 -4.76 6.89
CA GLY A 175 1.72 -5.54 7.19
C GLY A 175 0.46 -4.70 7.40
N TYR A 176 0.55 -3.36 7.42
CA TYR A 176 -0.65 -2.51 7.35
C TYR A 176 -1.30 -2.66 5.99
N ARG A 177 -2.63 -2.49 5.91
CA ARG A 177 -3.35 -2.60 4.64
C ARG A 177 -3.57 -1.22 4.06
N ILE A 178 -3.10 -0.99 2.84
CA ILE A 178 -3.11 0.31 2.18
C ILE A 178 -3.82 0.17 0.82
N PRO A 179 -4.52 1.21 0.34
CA PRO A 179 -5.10 1.23 -1.00
C PRO A 179 -4.08 0.95 -2.11
N ILE A 180 -4.57 0.39 -3.21
CA ILE A 180 -3.77 0.03 -4.39
C ILE A 180 -4.03 1.03 -5.50
N TRP A 181 -3.02 1.83 -5.85
CA TRP A 181 -3.07 2.71 -7.01
C TRP A 181 -2.12 2.16 -8.07
N THR A 182 -2.66 1.85 -9.26
CA THR A 182 -1.93 1.10 -10.28
C THR A 182 -1.48 1.98 -11.44
N VAL A 183 -0.46 1.50 -12.14
CA VAL A 183 0.09 2.14 -13.33
C VAL A 183 0.14 1.17 -14.50
N LYS A 184 0.18 1.72 -15.72
CA LYS A 184 0.49 0.97 -16.94
C LYS A 184 1.53 1.73 -17.73
N ASN A 185 2.55 1.03 -18.20
CA ASN A 185 3.44 1.59 -19.20
C ASN A 185 2.67 1.68 -20.53
N LYS A 186 2.73 2.83 -21.21
CA LYS A 186 2.16 2.97 -22.55
C LYS A 186 2.83 1.93 -23.46
N LYS A 187 2.04 1.01 -24.01
CA LYS A 187 2.54 0.11 -25.05
C LYS A 187 2.91 0.98 -26.25
N LEU A 188 4.22 1.01 -26.56
CA LEU A 188 4.75 1.60 -27.79
C LEU A 188 4.19 0.87 -29.01
#